data_AF-A0A8T3TD41-F1
#
_entry.id   AF-A0A8T3TD41-F1
#
_cell.length_a   1.000
_cell.length_b   1.000
_cell.length_c   1.000
_cell.angle_alpha   90.00
_cell.angle_beta   90.00
_cell.angle_gamma   90.00
#
_symmetry.space_group_name_H-M   'P 1'
#
loop_
_entity.id
_entity.type
_entity.pdbx_description
1 polymer ?
#
loop_
_entity_poly.entity_id
_entity_poly.type
_entity_poly.pdbx_seq_one_letter_code
_entity_poly.pdbx_strand_id
1 'polypeptide(L)'
;MRVTTAFNRMLRLPGASVSDVEFGDEGVVVTVRSRRRAKRCAGCGGCDGLQVRDRRGKRWRHLDLATSRCWIECELRRLDCRRCGRLALEAVGWARAGAPYTRDFEDVVVWLAQQMAKTPITKLMGIGWASVGKIIERVVAERLDGLVWLGVDEISYQADHRYLTCVADHQTGVVWAAPGRNAQTLQGFFAQLTTQQRHRSGRSRST
;
A
#
# COMPACT_ATOMS: atom_id res chain seq x y z
N MET A 1 -32.79 6.77 3.96
CA MET A 1 -31.58 6.31 3.24
C MET A 1 -31.19 4.94 3.78
N ARG A 2 -30.97 3.91 2.95
CA ARG A 2 -30.54 2.58 3.46
C ARG A 2 -29.12 2.66 4.02
N VAL A 3 -28.80 1.92 5.08
CA VAL A 3 -27.47 1.89 5.71
C VAL A 3 -26.37 1.56 4.69
N THR A 4 -26.61 0.58 3.82
CA THR A 4 -25.68 0.21 2.74
C THR A 4 -25.45 1.35 1.75
N THR A 5 -26.45 2.18 1.45
CA THR A 5 -26.29 3.36 0.59
C THR A 5 -25.44 4.44 1.26
N ALA A 6 -25.64 4.67 2.56
CA ALA A 6 -24.83 5.60 3.34
C ALA A 6 -23.36 5.15 3.35
N PHE A 7 -23.10 3.89 3.67
CA PHE A 7 -21.74 3.34 3.71
C PHE A 7 -21.06 3.28 2.33
N ASN A 8 -21.80 3.03 1.24
CA ASN A 8 -21.24 3.18 -0.11
C ASN A 8 -20.73 4.60 -0.38
N ARG A 9 -21.47 5.62 0.07
CA ARG A 9 -21.08 7.03 -0.11
C ARG A 9 -20.00 7.47 0.87
N MET A 10 -20.00 6.93 2.08
CA MET A 10 -19.04 7.26 3.12
C MET A 10 -17.66 6.66 2.83
N LEU A 11 -17.59 5.36 2.57
CA LEU A 11 -16.33 4.64 2.40
C LEU A 11 -15.74 4.74 0.99
N ARG A 12 -16.60 4.92 -0.03
CA ARG A 12 -16.19 5.11 -1.45
C ARG A 12 -15.16 4.10 -1.97
N LEU A 13 -15.19 2.86 -1.46
CA LEU A 13 -14.18 1.85 -1.77
C LEU A 13 -14.06 1.58 -3.28
N PRO A 14 -12.89 1.76 -3.90
CA PRO A 14 -12.72 1.64 -5.35
C PRO A 14 -13.11 0.27 -5.90
N GLY A 15 -14.13 0.23 -6.75
CA GLY A 15 -14.61 -1.01 -7.36
C GLY A 15 -15.31 -1.97 -6.40
N ALA A 16 -15.71 -1.52 -5.21
CA ALA A 16 -16.57 -2.27 -4.29
C ALA A 16 -18.01 -1.72 -4.29
N SER A 17 -18.96 -2.54 -3.84
CA SER A 17 -20.29 -2.12 -3.42
C SER A 17 -20.63 -2.76 -2.08
N VAL A 18 -21.08 -1.96 -1.11
CA VAL A 18 -21.53 -2.45 0.19
C VAL A 18 -22.81 -3.26 0.03
N SER A 19 -22.79 -4.50 0.48
CA SER A 19 -23.94 -5.40 0.48
C SER A 19 -24.61 -5.50 1.84
N ASP A 20 -23.85 -5.33 2.93
CA ASP A 20 -24.37 -5.43 4.29
C ASP A 20 -23.51 -4.65 5.29
N VAL A 21 -24.11 -4.28 6.43
CA VAL A 21 -23.44 -3.55 7.52
C VAL A 21 -23.96 -4.05 8.86
N GLU A 22 -23.06 -4.59 9.67
CA GLU A 22 -23.34 -5.09 11.02
C GLU A 22 -22.64 -4.22 12.07
N PHE A 23 -23.32 -3.98 13.19
CA PHE A 23 -22.78 -3.28 14.35
C PHE A 23 -22.76 -4.27 15.51
N GLY A 24 -21.60 -4.47 16.12
CA GLY A 24 -21.44 -5.38 17.25
C GLY A 24 -20.24 -5.03 18.12
N ASP A 25 -19.88 -5.94 19.02
CA ASP A 25 -18.84 -5.71 20.03
C ASP A 25 -17.45 -5.47 19.43
N GLU A 26 -17.18 -6.06 18.26
CA GLU A 26 -15.93 -5.85 17.52
C GLU A 26 -15.90 -4.57 16.67
N GLY A 27 -16.98 -3.79 16.69
CA GLY A 27 -17.19 -2.56 15.95
C GLY A 27 -18.16 -2.71 14.78
N VAL A 28 -17.92 -1.95 13.72
CA VAL A 28 -18.70 -1.96 12.48
C VAL A 28 -18.04 -2.90 11.47
N VAL A 29 -18.78 -3.90 11.02
CA VAL A 29 -18.36 -4.80 9.94
C VAL A 29 -19.12 -4.47 8.68
N VAL A 30 -18.39 -4.14 7.63
CA VAL A 30 -18.94 -3.73 6.34
C VAL A 30 -18.62 -4.79 5.30
N THR A 31 -19.63 -5.58 4.95
CA THR A 31 -19.50 -6.61 3.93
C THR A 31 -19.66 -5.98 2.55
N VAL A 32 -18.68 -6.19 1.69
CA VAL A 32 -18.62 -5.63 0.34
C VAL A 32 -18.50 -6.72 -0.71
N ARG A 33 -19.01 -6.41 -1.91
CA ARG A 33 -18.82 -7.20 -3.12
C ARG A 33 -17.91 -6.47 -4.08
N SER A 34 -16.97 -7.19 -4.69
CA SER A 34 -16.18 -6.66 -5.80
C SER A 34 -17.07 -6.46 -7.02
N ARG A 35 -17.08 -5.24 -7.57
CA ARG A 35 -17.74 -4.92 -8.85
C ARG A 35 -16.89 -5.34 -10.06
N ARG A 36 -15.63 -5.72 -9.84
CA ARG A 36 -14.72 -6.12 -10.93
C ARG A 36 -15.05 -7.54 -11.41
N ARG A 37 -15.55 -7.64 -12.64
CA ARG A 37 -15.79 -8.94 -13.29
C ARG A 37 -14.48 -9.64 -13.68
N ALA A 38 -13.56 -8.88 -14.27
CA ALA A 38 -12.26 -9.40 -14.71
C ALA A 38 -11.42 -9.92 -13.54
N LYS A 39 -10.81 -11.10 -13.73
CA LYS A 39 -9.85 -11.68 -12.78
C LYS A 39 -8.54 -10.91 -12.88
N ARG A 40 -7.95 -10.59 -11.73
CA ARG A 40 -6.61 -9.99 -11.67
C ARG A 40 -5.86 -10.60 -10.50
N CYS A 41 -4.64 -11.06 -10.72
CA CYS A 41 -3.82 -11.60 -9.64
C CYS A 41 -3.35 -10.47 -8.70
N ALA A 42 -3.55 -10.60 -7.39
CA ALA A 42 -3.01 -9.64 -6.43
C ALA A 42 -1.48 -9.63 -6.40
N GLY A 43 -0.82 -10.73 -6.76
CA GLY A 43 0.65 -10.83 -6.75
C GLY A 43 1.32 -10.06 -7.89
N CYS A 44 1.00 -10.39 -9.15
CA CYS A 44 1.66 -9.81 -10.32
C CYS A 44 0.83 -8.77 -11.09
N GLY A 45 -0.42 -8.53 -10.68
CA GLY A 45 -1.34 -7.62 -11.38
C GLY A 45 -1.83 -8.09 -12.75
N GLY A 46 -1.37 -9.24 -13.27
CA GLY A 46 -1.80 -9.79 -14.56
C GLY A 46 -3.25 -10.27 -14.56
N CYS A 47 -3.87 -10.34 -15.75
CA CYS A 47 -5.22 -10.86 -15.99
C CYS A 47 -5.25 -12.22 -16.71
N ASP A 48 -4.15 -12.62 -17.34
CA ASP A 48 -4.07 -13.82 -18.17
C ASP A 48 -3.52 -15.02 -17.39
N GLY A 49 -3.87 -16.23 -17.85
CA GLY A 49 -3.42 -17.47 -17.20
C GLY A 49 -3.90 -17.63 -15.76
N LEU A 50 -5.10 -17.11 -15.45
CA LEU A 50 -5.73 -17.17 -14.13
C LEU A 50 -6.87 -18.18 -14.11
N GLN A 51 -6.78 -19.20 -13.26
CA GLN A 51 -7.87 -20.12 -12.99
C GLN A 51 -8.41 -19.93 -11.57
N VAL A 52 -9.74 -19.92 -11.42
CA VAL A 52 -10.36 -19.82 -10.10
C VAL A 52 -10.31 -21.22 -9.49
N ARG A 53 -9.65 -21.35 -8.33
CA ARG A 53 -9.56 -22.62 -7.60
C ARG A 53 -10.71 -22.75 -6.61
N ASP A 54 -10.86 -21.72 -5.78
CA ASP A 54 -11.86 -21.64 -4.73
C ASP A 54 -12.10 -20.17 -4.37
N ARG A 55 -12.92 -19.95 -3.34
CA ARG A 55 -13.22 -18.64 -2.80
C ARG A 55 -12.91 -18.62 -1.32
N ARG A 56 -12.48 -17.46 -0.81
CA ARG A 56 -12.11 -17.29 0.59
C ARG A 56 -12.57 -15.93 1.09
N GLY A 57 -13.24 -15.91 2.23
CA GLY A 57 -13.50 -14.69 2.98
C GLY A 57 -12.19 -14.04 3.42
N LYS A 58 -12.06 -12.74 3.15
CA LYS A 58 -10.96 -11.93 3.65
C LYS A 58 -11.52 -10.68 4.33
N ARG A 59 -10.92 -10.37 5.48
CA ARG A 59 -11.20 -9.18 6.27
C ARG A 59 -10.01 -8.24 6.23
N TRP A 60 -10.28 -6.94 6.22
CA TRP A 60 -9.29 -5.89 6.38
C TRP A 60 -9.71 -4.92 7.47
N ARG A 61 -8.76 -4.48 8.27
CA ARG A 61 -8.94 -3.35 9.17
C ARG A 61 -8.97 -2.05 8.36
N HIS A 62 -10.02 -1.25 8.54
CA HIS A 62 -10.18 0.09 7.94
C HIS A 62 -9.97 1.18 9.00
N LEU A 63 -10.09 2.46 8.61
CA LEU A 63 -10.11 3.59 9.55
C LEU A 63 -11.32 3.50 10.49
N ASP A 64 -11.16 3.95 11.74
CA ASP A 64 -12.24 3.96 12.72
C ASP A 64 -13.41 4.84 12.30
N LEU A 65 -14.62 4.39 12.66
CA LEU A 65 -15.84 5.15 12.53
C LEU A 65 -16.23 5.66 13.91
N ALA A 66 -15.83 6.90 14.19
CA ALA A 66 -15.86 7.49 15.53
C ALA A 66 -15.12 6.59 16.53
N THR A 67 -15.80 6.11 17.57
CA THR A 67 -15.22 5.24 18.60
C THR A 67 -15.18 3.76 18.20
N SER A 68 -15.78 3.39 17.06
CA SER A 68 -15.95 2.00 16.65
C SER A 68 -14.88 1.57 15.64
N ARG A 69 -14.30 0.39 15.87
CA ARG A 69 -13.46 -0.26 14.86
C ARG A 69 -14.25 -0.52 13.59
N CYS A 70 -13.66 -0.29 12.43
CA CYS A 70 -14.29 -0.59 11.15
C CYS A 70 -13.51 -1.68 10.44
N TRP A 71 -14.24 -2.67 9.95
CA TRP A 71 -13.70 -3.80 9.22
C TRP A 71 -14.41 -3.92 7.88
N ILE A 72 -13.62 -4.16 6.82
CA ILE A 72 -14.16 -4.48 5.50
C ILE A 72 -14.05 -5.98 5.32
N GLU A 73 -15.14 -6.63 4.93
CA GLU A 73 -15.15 -8.06 4.60
C GLU A 73 -15.57 -8.29 3.16
N CYS A 74 -14.88 -9.20 2.48
CA CYS A 74 -15.20 -9.57 1.11
C CYS A 74 -14.82 -11.03 0.84
N GLU A 75 -15.71 -11.76 0.18
CA GLU A 75 -15.35 -13.04 -0.40
C GLU A 75 -14.56 -12.83 -1.69
N LEU A 76 -13.34 -13.36 -1.73
CA LEU A 76 -12.41 -13.22 -2.85
C LEU A 76 -12.16 -14.56 -3.53
N ARG A 77 -12.01 -14.53 -4.86
CA ARG A 77 -11.50 -15.65 -5.65
C ARG A 77 -10.03 -15.89 -5.30
N ARG A 78 -9.69 -17.14 -5.01
CA ARG A 78 -8.32 -17.64 -5.01
C ARG A 78 -7.98 -18.13 -6.41
N LEU A 79 -6.94 -17.53 -6.97
CA LEU A 79 -6.54 -17.66 -8.36
C LEU A 79 -5.24 -18.45 -8.43
N ASP A 80 -5.25 -19.54 -9.17
CA ASP A 80 -4.04 -20.19 -9.65
C ASP A 80 -3.46 -19.34 -10.77
N CYS A 81 -2.30 -18.74 -10.51
CA CYS A 81 -1.68 -17.77 -11.40
C CYS A 81 -0.42 -18.35 -12.03
N ARG A 82 -0.50 -18.69 -13.32
CA ARG A 82 0.63 -19.26 -14.07
C ARG A 82 1.87 -18.36 -14.05
N ARG A 83 1.70 -17.04 -14.11
CA ARG A 83 2.81 -16.07 -14.06
C ARG A 83 3.52 -16.03 -12.70
N CYS A 84 2.77 -16.19 -11.61
CA CYS A 84 3.36 -16.21 -10.27
C CYS A 84 3.85 -17.60 -9.85
N GLY A 85 3.41 -18.67 -10.53
CA GLY A 85 3.68 -20.05 -10.14
C GLY A 85 3.09 -20.43 -8.78
N ARG A 86 2.13 -19.65 -8.27
CA ARG A 86 1.52 -19.86 -6.95
C ARG A 86 0.08 -19.39 -6.93
N LEU A 87 -0.63 -19.88 -5.92
CA LEU A 87 -1.96 -19.40 -5.61
C LEU A 87 -1.91 -17.98 -5.01
N ALA A 88 -2.78 -17.11 -5.50
CA ALA A 88 -2.93 -15.74 -5.03
C ALA A 88 -4.40 -15.39 -4.87
N LEU A 89 -4.72 -14.44 -3.99
CA LEU A 89 -6.05 -13.84 -3.99
C LEU A 89 -6.21 -12.93 -5.22
N GLU A 90 -7.45 -12.70 -5.64
CA GLU A 90 -7.74 -11.67 -6.61
C GLU A 90 -7.39 -10.26 -6.08
N ALA A 91 -6.98 -9.38 -6.98
CA ALA A 91 -6.67 -7.99 -6.67
C ALA A 91 -7.96 -7.19 -6.48
N VAL A 92 -8.03 -6.43 -5.39
CA VAL A 92 -9.12 -5.50 -5.08
C VAL A 92 -8.65 -4.05 -5.15
N GLY A 93 -9.57 -3.12 -5.38
CA GLY A 93 -9.23 -1.70 -5.50
C GLY A 93 -8.94 -1.00 -4.19
N TRP A 94 -9.43 -1.52 -3.06
CA TRP A 94 -9.37 -0.88 -1.74
C TRP A 94 -8.29 -1.42 -0.81
N ALA A 95 -7.49 -2.40 -1.23
CA ALA A 95 -6.44 -2.97 -0.40
C ALA A 95 -5.22 -3.39 -1.22
N ARG A 96 -4.03 -3.27 -0.62
CA ARG A 96 -2.78 -3.79 -1.20
C ARG A 96 -2.71 -5.31 -1.12
N ALA A 97 -1.92 -5.91 -2.00
CA ALA A 97 -1.73 -7.35 -2.04
C ALA A 97 -1.20 -7.88 -0.70
N GLY A 98 -1.86 -8.89 -0.14
CA GLY A 98 -1.47 -9.48 1.15
C GLY A 98 -1.63 -8.55 2.36
N ALA A 99 -2.12 -7.32 2.20
CA ALA A 99 -2.35 -6.41 3.33
C ALA A 99 -3.51 -6.91 4.20
N PRO A 100 -3.38 -6.84 5.53
CA PRO A 100 -4.49 -7.01 6.46
C PRO A 100 -5.25 -5.68 6.70
N TYR A 101 -4.83 -4.60 6.04
CA TYR A 101 -5.40 -3.26 6.14
C TYR A 101 -5.90 -2.79 4.78
N THR A 102 -6.87 -1.87 4.76
CA THR A 102 -7.25 -1.16 3.53
C THR A 102 -6.16 -0.16 3.12
N ARG A 103 -6.18 0.27 1.85
CA ARG A 103 -5.28 1.32 1.35
C ARG A 103 -5.38 2.60 2.19
N ASP A 104 -6.58 3.09 2.40
CA ASP A 104 -6.81 4.32 3.18
C ASP A 104 -6.24 4.24 4.61
N PHE A 105 -6.31 3.07 5.25
CA PHE A 105 -5.74 2.87 6.58
C PHE A 105 -4.21 2.94 6.53
N GLU A 106 -3.60 2.20 5.60
CA GLU A 106 -2.16 2.20 5.41
C GLU A 106 -1.62 3.58 5.02
N ASP A 107 -2.34 4.32 4.19
CA ASP A 107 -1.94 5.65 3.72
C ASP A 107 -1.95 6.68 4.86
N VAL A 108 -2.94 6.62 5.76
CA VAL A 108 -2.95 7.42 6.99
C VAL A 108 -1.78 7.04 7.91
N VAL A 109 -1.50 5.75 8.08
CA VAL A 109 -0.35 5.30 8.89
C VAL A 109 0.97 5.84 8.34
N VAL A 110 1.15 5.81 7.01
CA VAL A 110 2.37 6.36 6.38
C VAL A 110 2.43 7.87 6.50
N TRP A 111 1.33 8.57 6.32
CA TRP A 111 1.28 10.02 6.53
C TRP A 111 1.68 10.39 7.96
N LEU A 112 1.16 9.68 8.97
CA LEU A 112 1.56 9.86 10.36
C LEU A 112 3.05 9.58 10.57
N ALA A 113 3.59 8.53 9.94
CA ALA A 113 5.00 8.17 10.06
C ALA A 113 5.97 9.24 9.51
N GLN A 114 5.49 10.19 8.70
CA GLN A 114 6.28 11.35 8.27
C GLN A 114 6.42 12.41 9.37
N GLN A 115 5.52 12.43 10.36
CA GLN A 115 5.39 13.51 11.33
C GLN A 115 5.66 13.07 12.77
N MET A 116 5.61 11.77 13.05
CA MET A 116 5.80 11.24 14.41
C MET A 116 6.51 9.88 14.43
N ALA A 117 7.08 9.54 15.58
CA ALA A 117 7.71 8.24 15.79
C ALA A 117 6.69 7.09 15.71
N LYS A 118 7.18 5.87 15.43
CA LYS A 118 6.33 4.66 15.29
C LYS A 118 5.51 4.34 16.54
N THR A 119 6.07 4.55 17.74
CA THR A 119 5.41 4.17 19.00
C THR A 119 4.13 4.97 19.30
N PRO A 120 4.06 6.29 19.11
CA PRO A 120 2.78 7.01 19.11
C PRO A 120 1.76 6.47 18.10
N ILE A 121 2.20 6.09 16.90
CA ILE A 121 1.32 5.56 15.84
C ILE A 121 0.70 4.24 16.26
N THR A 122 1.44 3.35 16.92
CA THR A 122 0.88 2.07 17.40
C THR A 122 -0.28 2.29 18.36
N LYS A 123 -0.17 3.29 19.24
CA LYS A 123 -1.22 3.67 20.20
C LYS A 123 -2.41 4.31 19.49
N LEU A 124 -2.16 5.28 18.62
CA LEU A 124 -3.21 6.03 17.90
C LEU A 124 -4.02 5.13 16.96
N MET A 125 -3.35 4.26 16.22
CA MET A 125 -3.98 3.43 15.19
C MET A 125 -4.36 2.02 15.68
N GLY A 126 -3.97 1.66 16.90
CA GLY A 126 -4.27 0.36 17.51
C GLY A 126 -3.64 -0.83 16.77
N ILE A 127 -2.40 -0.67 16.27
CA ILE A 127 -1.68 -1.71 15.52
C ILE A 127 -0.30 -2.00 16.12
N GLY A 128 0.23 -3.19 15.84
CA GLY A 128 1.57 -3.58 16.30
C GLY A 128 2.68 -2.76 15.64
N TRP A 129 3.79 -2.58 16.35
CA TRP A 129 4.96 -1.84 15.87
C TRP A 129 5.52 -2.41 14.56
N ALA A 130 5.59 -3.73 14.43
CA ALA A 130 5.99 -4.40 13.20
C ALA A 130 5.02 -4.16 12.03
N SER A 131 3.73 -3.97 12.31
CA SER A 131 2.74 -3.61 11.28
C SER A 131 3.02 -2.23 10.70
N VAL A 132 3.37 -1.25 11.54
CA VAL A 132 3.76 0.10 11.07
C VAL A 132 4.92 0.01 10.07
N GLY A 133 5.97 -0.77 10.39
CA GLY A 133 7.09 -1.00 9.47
C GLY A 133 6.66 -1.63 8.14
N LYS A 134 5.93 -2.75 8.18
CA LYS A 134 5.44 -3.45 6.98
C LYS A 134 4.47 -2.60 6.13
N ILE A 135 3.75 -1.67 6.75
CA ILE A 135 2.90 -0.72 6.05
C ILE A 135 3.77 0.27 5.27
N ILE A 136 4.74 0.91 5.96
CA ILE A 136 5.66 1.86 5.34
C ILE A 136 6.38 1.22 4.15
N GLU A 137 6.96 0.03 4.34
CA GLU A 137 7.64 -0.72 3.28
C GLU A 137 6.74 -0.94 2.05
N ARG A 138 5.49 -1.37 2.25
CA ARG A 138 4.53 -1.60 1.16
C ARG A 138 4.14 -0.34 0.41
N VAL A 139 3.84 0.74 1.13
CA VAL A 139 3.38 1.99 0.51
C VAL A 139 4.52 2.67 -0.23
N VAL A 140 5.73 2.67 0.36
CA VAL A 140 6.92 3.22 -0.30
C VAL A 140 7.26 2.43 -1.56
N ALA A 141 7.22 1.09 -1.51
CA ALA A 141 7.47 0.26 -2.69
C ALA A 141 6.49 0.56 -3.85
N GLU A 142 5.22 0.83 -3.55
CA GLU A 142 4.24 1.24 -4.58
C GLU A 142 4.50 2.65 -5.13
N ARG A 143 5.09 3.55 -4.34
CA ARG A 143 5.47 4.90 -4.80
C ARG A 143 6.70 4.92 -5.70
N LEU A 144 7.50 3.85 -5.70
CA LEU A 144 8.65 3.71 -6.61
C LEU A 144 8.24 3.34 -8.05
N ASP A 145 6.95 3.09 -8.30
CA ASP A 145 6.42 2.85 -9.64
C ASP A 145 6.18 4.15 -10.39
N GLY A 146 6.73 4.26 -11.61
CA GLY A 146 6.44 5.36 -12.53
C GLY A 146 7.24 6.65 -12.30
N LEU A 147 8.35 6.59 -11.54
CA LEU A 147 9.26 7.71 -11.33
C LEU A 147 9.75 8.30 -12.67
N VAL A 148 9.71 9.63 -12.79
CA VAL A 148 10.03 10.32 -14.06
C VAL A 148 11.26 11.21 -13.91
N TRP A 149 11.37 11.97 -12.81
CA TRP A 149 12.39 13.01 -12.65
C TRP A 149 13.08 12.90 -11.30
N LEU A 150 14.15 12.11 -11.24
CA LEU A 150 14.86 11.84 -9.99
C LEU A 150 15.89 12.93 -9.69
N GLY A 151 15.72 13.62 -8.56
CA GLY A 151 16.74 14.41 -7.90
C GLY A 151 17.37 13.60 -6.77
N VAL A 152 18.69 13.74 -6.59
CA VAL A 152 19.43 13.15 -5.46
C VAL A 152 19.95 14.29 -4.61
N ASP A 153 19.68 14.22 -3.31
CA ASP A 153 20.16 15.20 -2.35
C ASP A 153 20.83 14.51 -1.16
N GLU A 154 21.72 15.21 -0.47
CA GLU A 154 22.45 14.71 0.69
C GLU A 154 22.13 15.55 1.92
N ILE A 155 21.43 14.95 2.87
CA ILE A 155 21.08 15.62 4.12
C ILE A 155 22.10 15.20 5.18
N SER A 156 22.90 16.15 5.66
CA SER A 156 23.65 15.97 6.89
C SER A 156 22.71 16.02 8.09
N TYR A 157 22.75 15.02 8.96
CA TYR A 157 21.98 15.01 10.20
C TYR A 157 22.92 14.77 11.40
N GLN A 158 22.65 15.47 12.51
CA GLN A 158 23.50 15.52 13.71
C GLN A 158 24.89 16.13 13.46
N ALA A 159 25.51 16.65 14.52
CA ALA A 159 26.81 17.34 14.45
C ALA A 159 27.98 16.44 14.06
N ASP A 160 27.80 15.12 14.02
CA ASP A 160 28.85 14.11 13.91
C ASP A 160 29.01 13.52 12.49
N HIS A 161 28.86 14.37 11.45
CA HIS A 161 29.05 13.99 10.05
C HIS A 161 28.28 12.75 9.58
N ARG A 162 27.03 12.58 10.03
CA ARG A 162 26.14 11.54 9.49
C ARG A 162 25.39 12.10 8.30
N TYR A 163 25.37 11.34 7.22
CA TYR A 163 24.73 11.74 5.97
C TYR A 163 23.61 10.78 5.61
N LEU A 164 22.59 11.32 4.97
CA LEU A 164 21.46 10.59 4.41
C LEU A 164 21.35 10.97 2.93
N THR A 165 21.63 10.01 2.04
CA THR A 165 21.32 10.16 0.62
C THR A 165 19.83 10.01 0.45
N CYS A 166 19.17 11.04 -0.04
CA CYS A 166 17.75 11.05 -0.38
C CYS A 166 17.58 11.08 -1.89
N VAL A 167 16.72 10.22 -2.42
CA VAL A 167 16.27 10.28 -3.81
C VAL A 167 14.82 10.76 -3.79
N ALA A 168 14.55 11.84 -4.52
CA ALA A 168 13.24 12.41 -4.69
C ALA A 168 12.83 12.36 -6.16
N ASP A 169 11.56 12.11 -6.42
CA ASP A 169 10.97 12.39 -7.73
C ASP A 169 10.33 13.78 -7.67
N HIS A 170 10.65 14.64 -8.64
CA HIS A 170 10.20 16.04 -8.63
C HIS A 170 8.66 16.20 -8.64
N GLN A 171 7.91 15.16 -9.01
CA GLN A 171 6.45 15.17 -8.97
C GLN A 171 5.88 14.64 -7.65
N THR A 172 6.58 13.74 -6.96
CA THR A 172 6.02 12.98 -5.83
C THR A 172 6.77 13.15 -4.50
N GLY A 173 7.90 13.87 -4.50
CA GLY A 173 8.73 14.16 -3.33
C GLY A 173 9.78 13.07 -3.07
N VAL A 174 10.28 12.99 -1.83
CA VAL A 174 11.29 11.98 -1.45
C VAL A 174 10.69 10.58 -1.55
N VAL A 175 11.29 9.73 -2.37
CA VAL A 175 10.85 8.36 -2.64
C VAL A 175 11.78 7.30 -2.02
N TRP A 176 13.00 7.69 -1.65
CA TRP A 176 13.96 6.80 -1.03
C TRP A 176 14.97 7.58 -0.18
N ALA A 177 15.43 7.00 0.92
CA ALA A 177 16.53 7.54 1.70
C ALA A 177 17.35 6.43 2.36
N ALA A 178 18.67 6.55 2.39
CA ALA A 178 19.53 5.64 3.15
C ALA A 178 20.76 6.34 3.74
N PRO A 179 21.31 5.81 4.85
CA PRO A 179 22.54 6.34 5.44
C PRO A 179 23.74 6.26 4.48
N GLY A 180 24.56 7.31 4.47
CA GLY A 180 25.73 7.46 3.61
C GLY A 180 25.65 8.69 2.71
N ARG A 181 26.72 8.91 1.93
CA ARG A 181 26.91 10.06 1.03
C ARG A 181 27.72 9.70 -0.21
N ASN A 182 27.61 8.45 -0.67
CA ASN A 182 28.47 7.95 -1.72
C ASN A 182 27.67 7.24 -2.80
N ALA A 183 28.31 7.09 -3.97
CA ALA A 183 27.72 6.40 -5.11
C ALA A 183 27.28 4.97 -4.78
N GLN A 184 27.91 4.32 -3.79
CA GLN A 184 27.53 2.99 -3.31
C GLN A 184 26.19 3.00 -2.58
N THR A 185 25.92 4.01 -1.75
CA THR A 185 24.60 4.24 -1.14
C THR A 185 23.55 4.42 -2.23
N LEU A 186 23.82 5.24 -3.23
CA LEU A 186 22.89 5.47 -4.36
C LEU A 186 22.68 4.22 -5.23
N GLN A 187 23.68 3.36 -5.39
CA GLN A 187 23.52 2.06 -6.07
C GLN A 187 22.51 1.16 -5.34
N GLY A 188 22.39 1.28 -4.01
CA GLY A 188 21.36 0.59 -3.22
C GLY A 188 19.94 0.97 -3.63
N PHE A 189 19.70 2.22 -4.04
CA PHE A 189 18.43 2.65 -4.62
C PHE A 189 18.17 1.98 -5.97
N PHE A 190 19.13 2.06 -6.91
CA PHE A 190 18.98 1.44 -8.22
C PHE A 190 18.81 -0.08 -8.15
N ALA A 191 19.41 -0.74 -7.15
CA ALA A 191 19.24 -2.16 -6.88
C ALA A 191 17.78 -2.55 -6.62
N GLN A 192 16.99 -1.66 -6.01
CA GLN A 192 15.58 -1.88 -5.69
C GLN A 192 14.64 -1.62 -6.88
N LEU A 193 15.12 -0.92 -7.92
CA LEU A 193 14.37 -0.72 -9.15
C LEU A 193 14.44 -1.96 -10.06
N THR A 194 13.29 -2.33 -10.62
CA THR A 194 13.17 -3.31 -11.70
C THR A 194 13.87 -2.82 -12.98
N THR A 195 14.25 -3.74 -13.87
CA THR A 195 14.91 -3.42 -15.14
C THR A 195 14.10 -2.41 -15.97
N GLN A 196 12.76 -2.52 -15.97
CA GLN A 196 11.89 -1.56 -16.67
C GLN A 196 11.91 -0.16 -16.05
N GLN A 197 12.02 -0.04 -14.73
CA GLN A 197 12.12 1.25 -14.05
C GLN A 197 13.50 1.90 -14.30
N ARG A 198 14.59 1.11 -14.32
CA ARG A 198 15.96 1.60 -14.57
C ARG A 198 16.15 2.23 -15.96
N HIS A 199 15.54 1.67 -16.99
CA HIS A 199 15.66 2.19 -18.37
C HIS A 199 14.95 3.54 -18.57
N ARG A 200 13.98 3.90 -17.73
CA ARG A 200 13.27 5.19 -17.81
C ARG A 200 14.01 6.31 -17.08
N SER A 201 14.70 5.99 -15.98
CA SER A 201 15.49 6.93 -15.17
C SER A 201 16.82 7.37 -15.81
N GLY A 202 17.27 6.74 -16.90
CA GLY A 202 18.58 7.00 -17.54
C GLY A 202 18.62 8.12 -18.58
N ARG A 203 17.53 8.87 -18.80
CA ARG A 203 17.54 10.03 -19.71
C ARG A 203 17.84 11.32 -18.95
N SER A 204 19.08 11.48 -18.48
CA SER A 204 19.60 12.79 -18.08
C SER A 204 19.84 13.62 -19.34
N ARG A 205 19.05 14.69 -19.56
CA ARG A 205 19.48 15.78 -20.45
C ARG A 205 20.21 16.79 -19.60
N SER A 206 21.51 16.94 -19.85
CA SER A 206 22.29 18.09 -19.43
C SER A 206 21.70 19.34 -20.09
N THR A 207 21.26 20.29 -19.26
CA THR A 207 21.11 21.70 -19.63
C THR A 207 21.96 22.50 -18.68
#